data_AF-J4IQD5-F1
#
_entry.id   AF-J4IQD5-F1
#
_cell.length_a   1.000
_cell.length_b   1.000
_cell.length_c   1.000
_cell.angle_alpha   90.00
_cell.angle_beta   90.00
_cell.angle_gamma   90.00
#
_symmetry.space_group_name_H-M   'P 1'
#
loop_
_entity.id
_entity.type
_entity.pdbx_description
1 polymer ?
#
loop_
_entity_poly.entity_id
_entity_poly.type
_entity_poly.pdbx_seq_one_letter_code
_entity_poly.pdbx_strand_id
1 'polypeptide(L)'
;MHDLVVDESSMARSGDIDIQLDNPMGFFETKRLVDTNKEIFERLGGSWELPPLLPTRWEQKPLLHWLHQFRSRFSSYALSTAWVDKDPRLCLTYPAYLHILLKRIPLVAAFRQPLQVAMSLYTRDGLSINHGLVLWIIYNFHLAAELSSDDLFLPYDILLQAPEVCSGSLIQKNVYQFLERCYHPRPADQDWQRLIDSSIKSELNRSNAVLMSESRLRVNTSLLNCCQQRYDRTLAATDWLNEFVNQFSNLPRPVLDEVVYEQIVLEAKSVEFKSVCDQLEIDLLALQEDYSLLNHKYLDIQASTSWRMMAPVRSLMDRFRFLR
;
A
#
# COMPACT_ATOMS: atom_id res chain seq x y z
N MET A 1 15.75 -8.50 -23.18
CA MET A 1 14.29 -8.45 -23.42
C MET A 1 14.00 -7.21 -24.24
N HIS A 2 14.18 -7.28 -25.56
CA HIS A 2 13.84 -6.18 -26.46
C HIS A 2 12.69 -6.53 -27.43
N ASP A 3 12.24 -7.79 -27.50
CA ASP A 3 11.51 -8.24 -28.69
C ASP A 3 10.23 -9.04 -28.43
N LEU A 4 9.36 -8.65 -27.49
CA LEU A 4 7.99 -9.19 -27.46
C LEU A 4 6.91 -8.15 -27.11
N VAL A 5 7.05 -6.94 -27.65
CA VAL A 5 5.91 -6.04 -27.93
C VAL A 5 6.16 -5.37 -29.29
N VAL A 6 5.69 -6.00 -30.35
CA VAL A 6 5.43 -5.38 -31.65
C VAL A 6 4.00 -5.83 -31.93
N ASP A 7 2.94 -5.03 -31.84
CA ASP A 7 2.75 -3.66 -32.28
C ASP A 7 1.51 -3.11 -31.53
N GLU A 8 1.71 -2.10 -30.68
CA GLU A 8 0.77 -0.98 -30.41
C GLU A 8 1.30 -0.14 -29.23
N SER A 9 1.88 1.01 -29.59
CA SER A 9 2.28 2.13 -28.71
C SER A 9 3.44 1.89 -27.73
N SER A 10 4.64 1.70 -28.30
CA SER A 10 5.92 2.04 -27.67
C SER A 10 6.08 3.52 -27.26
N MET A 11 5.02 4.35 -27.41
CA MET A 11 4.97 5.74 -26.96
C MET A 11 4.43 5.93 -25.53
N ALA A 12 3.93 4.89 -24.84
CA ALA A 12 3.29 5.06 -23.52
C ALA A 12 4.18 4.78 -22.30
N ARG A 13 5.43 4.31 -22.47
CA ARG A 13 6.29 3.88 -21.34
C ARG A 13 7.65 4.60 -21.23
N SER A 14 7.97 5.56 -22.08
CA SER A 14 9.34 6.07 -22.24
C SER A 14 9.80 7.13 -21.21
N GLY A 15 9.24 7.18 -20.00
CA GLY A 15 9.50 8.30 -19.07
C GLY A 15 9.89 7.97 -17.63
N ASP A 16 9.60 6.75 -17.14
CA ASP A 16 9.46 6.57 -15.67
C ASP A 16 10.44 5.55 -15.04
N ILE A 17 11.37 4.97 -15.81
CA ILE A 17 12.34 3.97 -15.30
C ILE A 17 13.74 4.58 -15.32
N ASP A 18 14.29 4.85 -14.13
CA ASP A 18 15.66 5.35 -13.96
C ASP A 18 16.62 4.21 -13.59
N ILE A 19 17.78 4.15 -14.23
CA ILE A 19 18.79 3.08 -14.03
C ILE A 19 19.86 3.61 -13.08
N GLN A 20 20.01 2.99 -11.90
CA GLN A 20 21.07 3.34 -10.93
C GLN A 20 22.13 2.23 -10.82
N LEU A 21 23.35 2.62 -10.43
CA LEU A 21 24.54 1.75 -10.37
C LEU A 21 24.38 0.50 -9.48
N ASP A 22 23.53 0.56 -8.46
CA ASP A 22 23.28 -0.55 -7.54
C ASP A 22 22.20 -1.54 -8.04
N ASN A 23 21.54 -1.22 -9.17
CA ASN A 23 20.51 -2.05 -9.79
C ASN A 23 20.58 -1.97 -11.34
N PRO A 24 21.45 -2.78 -11.98
CA PRO A 24 21.72 -2.72 -13.43
C PRO A 24 20.51 -3.09 -14.32
N MET A 25 19.38 -3.52 -13.76
CA MET A 25 18.14 -3.83 -14.49
C MET A 25 17.07 -2.72 -14.42
N GLY A 26 17.36 -1.62 -13.70
CA GLY A 26 16.38 -0.56 -13.44
C GLY A 26 15.39 -0.91 -12.32
N PHE A 27 14.82 0.10 -11.68
CA PHE A 27 13.74 -0.11 -10.72
C PHE A 27 12.45 -0.47 -11.48
N PHE A 28 11.74 -1.53 -11.06
CA PHE A 28 10.39 -1.84 -11.54
C PHE A 28 9.34 -0.82 -11.05
N GLU A 29 9.77 0.22 -10.35
CA GLU A 29 8.93 1.19 -9.66
C GLU A 29 8.79 2.42 -10.54
N THR A 30 7.56 2.80 -10.87
CA THR A 30 7.33 4.04 -11.62
C THR A 30 7.71 5.24 -10.75
N LYS A 31 8.45 6.22 -11.30
CA LYS A 31 8.76 7.48 -10.59
C LYS A 31 7.53 8.11 -9.91
N ARG A 32 6.40 8.09 -10.61
CA ARG A 32 5.09 8.52 -10.12
C ARG A 32 4.67 7.85 -8.80
N LEU A 33 4.85 6.54 -8.69
CA LEU A 33 4.52 5.75 -7.50
C LEU A 33 5.47 6.11 -6.36
N VAL A 34 6.78 6.16 -6.66
CA VAL A 34 7.83 6.51 -5.70
C VAL A 34 7.61 7.90 -5.11
N ASP A 35 7.31 8.89 -5.95
CA ASP A 35 7.11 10.29 -5.53
C ASP A 35 5.80 10.43 -4.73
N THR A 36 4.73 9.76 -5.13
CA THR A 36 3.47 9.75 -4.37
C THR A 36 3.64 9.08 -3.00
N ASN A 37 4.39 7.98 -2.93
CA ASN A 37 4.70 7.34 -1.65
C ASN A 37 5.53 8.25 -0.75
N LYS A 38 6.49 9.01 -1.28
CA LYS A 38 7.24 10.02 -0.50
C LYS A 38 6.30 11.09 0.06
N GLU A 39 5.41 11.66 -0.75
CA GLU A 39 4.43 12.65 -0.30
C GLU A 39 3.49 12.08 0.78
N ILE A 40 3.09 10.81 0.67
CA ILE A 40 2.32 10.10 1.70
C ILE A 40 3.09 10.01 3.01
N PHE A 41 4.36 9.56 2.99
CA PHE A 41 5.17 9.47 4.20
C PHE A 41 5.41 10.83 4.83
N GLU A 42 5.73 11.84 4.04
CA GLU A 42 5.87 13.23 4.50
C GLU A 42 4.60 13.72 5.21
N ARG A 43 3.42 13.41 4.64
CA ARG A 43 2.12 13.77 5.23
C ARG A 43 1.87 13.05 6.56
N LEU A 44 2.29 11.80 6.67
CA LEU A 44 2.18 11.01 7.92
C LEU A 44 3.29 11.35 8.93
N GLY A 45 4.25 12.20 8.56
CA GLY A 45 5.42 12.51 9.35
C GLY A 45 6.43 11.36 9.45
N GLY A 46 6.23 10.31 8.65
CA GLY A 46 6.99 9.05 8.66
C GLY A 46 8.06 8.95 7.59
N SER A 47 8.73 7.81 7.58
CA SER A 47 9.54 7.37 6.46
C SER A 47 9.39 5.86 6.29
N TRP A 48 10.05 5.29 5.28
CA TRP A 48 10.07 3.84 5.11
C TRP A 48 10.85 3.13 6.24
N GLU A 49 11.78 3.83 6.90
CA GLU A 49 12.57 3.35 8.06
C GLU A 49 11.89 3.62 9.40
N LEU A 50 10.99 4.60 9.42
CA LEU A 50 10.18 5.01 10.57
C LEU A 50 8.69 4.92 10.19
N PRO A 51 8.17 3.70 9.92
CA PRO A 51 6.81 3.51 9.49
C PRO A 51 5.81 3.74 10.64
N PRO A 52 4.54 4.08 10.33
CA PRO A 52 3.49 4.10 11.34
C PRO A 52 3.30 2.70 11.94
N LEU A 53 3.18 2.60 13.27
CA LEU A 53 2.98 1.30 13.94
C LEU A 53 1.63 0.68 13.60
N LEU A 54 0.59 1.51 13.46
CA LEU A 54 -0.78 1.05 13.20
C LEU A 54 -1.25 1.53 11.82
N PRO A 55 -2.19 0.81 11.17
CA PRO A 55 -2.77 1.23 9.90
C PRO A 55 -3.40 2.62 10.01
N THR A 56 -3.17 3.43 8.98
CA THR A 56 -3.72 4.79 8.90
C THR A 56 -5.20 4.75 8.51
N ARG A 57 -6.02 5.58 9.16
CA ARG A 57 -7.45 5.73 8.88
C ARG A 57 -7.71 6.71 7.74
N TRP A 58 -7.46 6.27 6.51
CA TRP A 58 -7.56 7.09 5.30
C TRP A 58 -8.98 7.59 4.99
N GLU A 59 -10.00 6.95 5.55
CA GLU A 59 -11.40 7.33 5.43
C GLU A 59 -11.76 8.65 6.14
N GLN A 60 -10.87 9.16 7.01
CA GLN A 60 -11.06 10.44 7.69
C GLN A 60 -10.95 11.61 6.71
N LYS A 61 -11.92 12.53 6.77
CA LYS A 61 -12.08 13.63 5.81
C LYS A 61 -10.78 14.39 5.46
N PRO A 62 -9.92 14.80 6.43
CA PRO A 62 -8.71 15.55 6.07
C PRO A 62 -7.74 14.76 5.20
N LEU A 63 -7.57 13.47 5.47
CA LEU A 63 -6.71 12.59 4.68
C LEU A 63 -7.36 12.22 3.35
N LEU A 64 -8.66 11.88 3.37
CA LEU A 64 -9.40 11.52 2.16
C LEU A 64 -9.43 12.68 1.14
N HIS A 65 -9.71 13.90 1.60
CA HIS A 65 -9.70 15.09 0.73
C HIS A 65 -8.29 15.38 0.19
N TRP A 66 -7.26 15.22 1.01
CA TRP A 66 -5.88 15.38 0.56
C TRP A 66 -5.53 14.36 -0.53
N LEU A 67 -5.98 13.10 -0.41
CA LEU A 67 -5.74 12.07 -1.43
C LEU A 67 -6.39 12.37 -2.78
N HIS A 68 -7.46 13.17 -2.83
CA HIS A 68 -8.15 13.49 -4.08
C HIS A 68 -7.23 14.13 -5.14
N GLN A 69 -6.20 14.88 -4.71
CA GLN A 69 -5.28 15.54 -5.64
C GLN A 69 -4.45 14.55 -6.47
N PHE A 70 -4.27 13.31 -5.99
CA PHE A 70 -3.52 12.27 -6.71
C PHE A 70 -4.35 11.56 -7.78
N ARG A 71 -5.67 11.72 -7.81
CA ARG A 71 -6.54 11.00 -8.76
C ARG A 71 -6.19 11.30 -10.21
N SER A 72 -5.88 12.54 -10.54
CA SER A 72 -5.47 12.93 -11.90
C SER A 72 -4.14 12.26 -12.29
N ARG A 73 -3.19 12.20 -11.34
CA ARG A 73 -1.87 11.57 -11.49
C ARG A 73 -1.99 10.08 -11.82
N PHE A 74 -2.97 9.38 -11.25
CA PHE A 74 -3.19 7.93 -11.46
C PHE A 74 -4.39 7.59 -12.37
N SER A 75 -4.94 8.57 -13.08
CA SER A 75 -6.12 8.38 -13.94
C SER A 75 -5.96 7.25 -14.96
N SER A 76 -4.79 7.12 -15.59
CA SER A 76 -4.48 6.03 -16.52
C SER A 76 -4.51 4.65 -15.86
N TYR A 77 -4.10 4.55 -14.58
CA TYR A 77 -4.09 3.29 -13.82
C TYR A 77 -5.51 2.95 -13.34
N ALA A 78 -6.30 3.97 -13.01
CA ALA A 78 -7.72 3.80 -12.65
C ALA A 78 -8.54 3.26 -13.84
N LEU A 79 -8.26 3.73 -15.06
CA LEU A 79 -8.99 3.36 -16.28
C LEU A 79 -8.50 2.08 -16.97
N SER A 80 -7.33 1.55 -16.59
CA SER A 80 -6.72 0.35 -17.19
C SER A 80 -6.45 -0.74 -16.16
N THR A 81 -6.33 -1.99 -16.63
CA THR A 81 -5.86 -3.15 -15.87
C THR A 81 -4.53 -3.71 -16.39
N ALA A 82 -3.99 -3.13 -17.47
CA ALA A 82 -2.77 -3.59 -18.14
C ALA A 82 -1.50 -2.92 -17.60
N TRP A 83 -1.33 -2.96 -16.28
CA TRP A 83 -0.15 -2.41 -15.61
C TRP A 83 0.19 -3.24 -14.38
N VAL A 84 1.48 -3.23 -14.04
CA VAL A 84 2.03 -3.76 -12.80
C VAL A 84 3.01 -2.70 -12.33
N ASP A 85 3.00 -2.42 -11.04
CA ASP A 85 3.95 -1.52 -10.40
C ASP A 85 4.39 -2.17 -9.09
N LYS A 86 5.60 -1.86 -8.66
CA LYS A 86 6.17 -2.43 -7.44
C LYS A 86 6.76 -1.30 -6.63
N ASP A 87 6.49 -1.31 -5.33
CA ASP A 87 7.24 -0.52 -4.35
C ASP A 87 7.05 -1.21 -2.99
N PRO A 88 8.11 -1.56 -2.25
CA PRO A 88 7.98 -2.18 -0.92
C PRO A 88 7.10 -1.37 0.04
N ARG A 89 7.02 -0.04 -0.14
CA ARG A 89 6.18 0.86 0.66
C ARG A 89 4.69 0.67 0.40
N LEU A 90 4.28 -0.03 -0.65
CA LEU A 90 2.88 -0.39 -0.86
C LEU A 90 2.33 -1.24 0.28
N CYS A 91 3.16 -2.03 0.97
CA CYS A 91 2.74 -2.73 2.19
C CYS A 91 2.12 -1.78 3.23
N LEU A 92 2.53 -0.52 3.25
CA LEU A 92 2.07 0.52 4.20
C LEU A 92 1.05 1.48 3.57
N THR A 93 1.19 1.74 2.27
CA THR A 93 0.47 2.82 1.58
C THR A 93 -0.68 2.33 0.71
N TYR A 94 -0.80 1.03 0.46
CA TYR A 94 -1.87 0.45 -0.35
C TYR A 94 -3.29 0.93 0.01
N PRO A 95 -3.67 1.09 1.29
CA PRO A 95 -4.99 1.62 1.66
C PRO A 95 -5.26 3.03 1.07
N ALA A 96 -4.23 3.88 0.97
CA ALA A 96 -4.37 5.18 0.31
C ALA A 96 -4.71 5.03 -1.18
N TYR A 97 -4.11 4.06 -1.85
CA TYR A 97 -4.35 3.80 -3.28
C TYR A 97 -5.75 3.28 -3.56
N LEU A 98 -6.43 2.62 -2.61
CA LEU A 98 -7.85 2.31 -2.74
C LEU A 98 -8.70 3.58 -2.94
N HIS A 99 -8.37 4.66 -2.24
CA HIS A 99 -9.07 5.94 -2.33
C HIS A 99 -8.62 6.81 -3.52
N ILE A 100 -7.38 6.64 -3.99
CA ILE A 100 -6.85 7.30 -5.19
C ILE A 100 -7.41 6.65 -6.45
N LEU A 101 -7.36 5.32 -6.55
CA LEU A 101 -7.77 4.57 -7.74
C LEU A 101 -9.27 4.28 -7.77
N LEU A 102 -9.96 4.40 -6.63
CA LEU A 102 -11.39 4.09 -6.47
C LEU A 102 -11.76 2.66 -6.86
N LYS A 103 -10.79 1.74 -6.78
CA LYS A 103 -10.95 0.32 -7.03
C LYS A 103 -9.92 -0.47 -6.24
N ARG A 104 -10.23 -1.73 -5.93
CA ARG A 104 -9.24 -2.68 -5.41
C ARG A 104 -8.29 -3.08 -6.54
N ILE A 105 -6.99 -3.13 -6.24
CA ILE A 105 -5.97 -3.69 -7.12
C ILE A 105 -5.47 -5.00 -6.53
N PRO A 106 -5.54 -6.14 -7.24
CA PRO A 106 -4.97 -7.39 -6.75
C PRO A 106 -3.48 -7.25 -6.43
N LEU A 107 -3.07 -7.79 -5.28
CA LEU A 107 -1.71 -7.73 -4.76
C LEU A 107 -0.92 -8.99 -5.08
N VAL A 108 0.40 -8.81 -5.27
CA VAL A 108 1.37 -9.90 -5.27
C VAL A 108 2.34 -9.66 -4.12
N ALA A 109 2.25 -10.51 -3.09
CA ALA A 109 3.04 -10.42 -1.88
C ALA A 109 4.17 -11.46 -1.90
N ALA A 110 5.42 -10.98 -1.77
CA ALA A 110 6.59 -11.83 -1.58
C ALA A 110 6.96 -11.90 -0.09
N PHE A 111 7.02 -13.11 0.47
CA PHE A 111 7.33 -13.32 1.88
C PHE A 111 8.70 -13.97 2.07
N ARG A 112 9.63 -13.25 2.71
CA ARG A 112 11.04 -13.66 2.84
C ARG A 112 11.44 -13.84 4.31
N GLN A 113 12.40 -14.73 4.54
CA GLN A 113 12.95 -15.04 5.85
C GLN A 113 13.45 -13.75 6.57
N PRO A 114 13.08 -13.54 7.84
CA PRO A 114 13.28 -12.27 8.55
C PRO A 114 14.74 -11.85 8.71
N LEU A 115 15.62 -12.79 9.08
CA LEU A 115 17.04 -12.52 9.27
C LEU A 115 17.71 -12.16 7.94
N GLN A 116 17.37 -12.82 6.84
CA GLN A 116 17.87 -12.47 5.51
C GLN A 116 17.47 -11.04 5.10
N VAL A 117 16.24 -10.62 5.42
CA VAL A 117 15.78 -9.25 5.20
C VAL A 117 16.57 -8.27 6.06
N ALA A 118 16.68 -8.53 7.37
CA ALA A 118 17.42 -7.67 8.30
C ALA A 118 18.90 -7.52 7.92
N MET A 119 19.57 -8.62 7.54
CA MET A 119 20.95 -8.60 7.06
C MET A 119 21.08 -7.81 5.75
N SER A 120 20.13 -7.95 4.83
CA SER A 120 20.12 -7.18 3.58
C SER A 120 20.01 -5.68 3.84
N LEU A 121 19.17 -5.28 4.80
CA LEU A 121 19.02 -3.88 5.22
C LEU A 121 20.27 -3.37 5.93
N TYR A 122 20.90 -4.19 6.79
CA TYR A 122 22.17 -3.85 7.42
C TYR A 122 23.28 -3.61 6.39
N THR A 123 23.42 -4.50 5.40
CA THR A 123 24.46 -4.35 4.36
C THR A 123 24.21 -3.16 3.43
N ARG A 124 22.95 -2.87 3.10
CA ARG A 124 22.59 -1.79 2.17
C ARG A 124 22.56 -0.41 2.83
N ASP A 125 21.90 -0.32 3.99
CA ASP A 125 21.53 0.95 4.61
C ASP A 125 22.23 1.18 5.96
N GLY A 126 22.91 0.18 6.52
CA GLY A 126 23.56 0.27 7.83
C GLY A 126 22.60 0.15 9.03
N LEU A 127 21.34 -0.21 8.81
CA LEU A 127 20.36 -0.42 9.87
C LEU A 127 20.75 -1.57 10.79
N SER A 128 20.52 -1.43 12.10
CA SER A 128 20.76 -2.53 13.05
C SER A 128 19.90 -3.76 12.68
N ILE A 129 20.37 -4.96 13.05
CA ILE A 129 19.61 -6.19 12.79
C ILE A 129 18.26 -6.14 13.50
N ASN A 130 18.21 -5.59 14.71
CA ASN A 130 16.98 -5.39 15.46
C ASN A 130 16.02 -4.45 14.73
N HIS A 131 16.51 -3.33 14.20
CA HIS A 131 15.72 -2.42 13.37
C HIS A 131 15.15 -3.12 12.15
N GLY A 132 15.97 -3.88 11.42
CA GLY A 132 15.53 -4.67 10.27
C GLY A 132 14.45 -5.69 10.62
N LEU A 133 14.55 -6.37 11.76
CA LEU A 133 13.54 -7.32 12.25
C LEU A 133 12.23 -6.61 12.66
N VAL A 134 12.32 -5.43 13.29
CA VAL A 134 11.16 -4.59 13.60
C VAL A 134 10.43 -4.19 12.31
N LEU A 135 11.16 -3.67 11.31
CA LEU A 135 10.58 -3.31 10.02
C LEU A 135 9.92 -4.51 9.35
N TRP A 136 10.55 -5.68 9.39
CA TRP A 136 9.97 -6.90 8.85
C TRP A 136 8.61 -7.22 9.50
N ILE A 137 8.46 -7.10 10.82
CA ILE A 137 7.15 -7.32 11.45
C ILE A 137 6.16 -6.23 11.06
N ILE A 138 6.53 -4.94 11.13
CA ILE A 138 5.61 -3.84 10.84
C ILE A 138 5.09 -3.92 9.40
N TYR A 139 5.96 -4.10 8.41
CA TYR A 139 5.54 -4.17 7.01
C TYR A 139 4.62 -5.36 6.75
N ASN A 140 4.93 -6.54 7.30
CA ASN A 140 4.07 -7.71 7.13
C ASN A 140 2.75 -7.58 7.91
N PHE A 141 2.74 -6.90 9.06
CA PHE A 141 1.54 -6.57 9.82
C PHE A 141 0.58 -5.67 9.03
N HIS A 142 1.08 -4.60 8.40
CA HIS A 142 0.23 -3.76 7.54
C HIS A 142 -0.22 -4.49 6.28
N LEU A 143 0.69 -5.25 5.63
CA LEU A 143 0.33 -6.04 4.45
C LEU A 143 -0.77 -7.06 4.76
N ALA A 144 -0.69 -7.76 5.90
CA ALA A 144 -1.68 -8.74 6.31
C ALA A 144 -3.09 -8.16 6.49
N ALA A 145 -3.21 -6.88 6.84
CA ALA A 145 -4.50 -6.21 6.96
C ALA A 145 -5.20 -5.99 5.59
N GLU A 146 -4.42 -5.99 4.50
CA GLU A 146 -4.89 -5.65 3.15
C GLU A 146 -5.02 -6.84 2.20
N LEU A 147 -4.41 -7.96 2.54
CA LEU A 147 -4.47 -9.19 1.76
C LEU A 147 -5.83 -9.89 1.89
N SER A 148 -6.25 -10.51 0.80
CA SER A 148 -7.52 -11.20 0.59
C SER A 148 -7.31 -12.44 -0.27
N SER A 149 -8.32 -13.30 -0.36
CA SER A 149 -8.26 -14.54 -1.16
C SER A 149 -7.97 -14.33 -2.66
N ASP A 150 -8.18 -13.12 -3.16
CA ASP A 150 -7.95 -12.76 -4.56
C ASP A 150 -6.48 -12.42 -4.87
N ASP A 151 -5.66 -12.23 -3.83
CA ASP A 151 -4.26 -11.87 -3.97
C ASP A 151 -3.35 -13.09 -4.09
N LEU A 152 -2.16 -12.86 -4.63
CA LEU A 152 -1.13 -13.88 -4.78
C LEU A 152 -0.10 -13.73 -3.67
N PHE A 153 0.04 -14.76 -2.84
CA PHE A 153 1.07 -14.83 -1.80
C PHE A 153 2.13 -15.87 -2.17
N LEU A 154 3.39 -15.44 -2.20
CA LEU A 154 4.52 -16.26 -2.63
C LEU A 154 5.64 -16.22 -1.58
N PRO A 155 5.91 -17.35 -0.91
CA PRO A 155 7.14 -17.51 -0.16
C PRO A 155 8.35 -17.38 -1.08
N TYR A 156 9.28 -16.49 -0.73
CA TYR A 156 10.44 -16.16 -1.54
C TYR A 156 11.35 -17.37 -1.78
N ASP A 157 11.55 -18.21 -0.76
CA ASP A 157 12.40 -19.41 -0.88
C ASP A 157 11.81 -20.42 -1.87
N ILE A 158 10.48 -20.55 -1.90
CA ILE A 158 9.77 -21.40 -2.86
C ILE A 158 9.90 -20.80 -4.27
N LEU A 159 9.76 -19.48 -4.41
CA LEU A 159 9.96 -18.78 -5.68
C LEU A 159 11.37 -19.02 -6.25
N LEU A 160 12.41 -19.00 -5.42
CA LEU A 160 13.78 -19.29 -5.87
C LEU A 160 13.96 -20.74 -6.33
N GLN A 161 13.14 -21.67 -5.83
CA GLN A 161 13.10 -23.07 -6.25
C GLN A 161 12.16 -23.30 -7.45
N ALA A 162 11.56 -22.26 -8.02
CA ALA A 162 10.68 -22.40 -9.19
C ALA A 162 11.27 -23.15 -10.38
N PRO A 163 12.60 -23.12 -10.65
CA PRO A 163 13.19 -23.95 -11.70
C PRO A 163 13.09 -25.46 -11.43
N GLU A 164 12.88 -25.88 -10.19
CA GLU A 164 12.68 -27.29 -9.82
C GLU A 164 11.25 -27.74 -10.16
N VAL A 165 11.10 -28.96 -10.69
CA VAL A 165 9.83 -29.46 -11.24
C VAL A 165 8.65 -29.37 -10.25
N CYS A 166 8.85 -29.80 -9.00
CA CYS A 166 7.78 -29.80 -7.99
C CYS A 166 7.36 -28.37 -7.60
N SER A 167 8.31 -27.51 -7.21
CA SER A 167 8.04 -26.13 -6.81
C SER A 167 7.54 -25.27 -7.97
N GLY A 168 8.08 -25.49 -9.16
CA GLY A 168 7.65 -24.84 -10.40
C GLY A 168 6.18 -25.10 -10.72
N SER A 169 5.71 -26.35 -10.57
CA SER A 169 4.30 -26.71 -10.82
C SER A 169 3.33 -26.03 -9.86
N LEU A 170 3.70 -25.91 -8.58
CA LEU A 170 2.90 -25.24 -7.55
C LEU A 170 2.80 -23.74 -7.80
N ILE A 171 3.93 -23.09 -8.10
CA ILE A 171 3.97 -21.66 -8.42
C ILE A 171 3.19 -21.38 -9.70
N GLN A 172 3.36 -22.21 -10.74
CA GLN A 172 2.64 -22.08 -12.00
C GLN A 172 1.13 -22.07 -11.76
N LYS A 173 0.63 -23.05 -10.99
CA LYS A 173 -0.78 -23.15 -10.65
C LYS A 173 -1.28 -21.89 -9.93
N ASN A 174 -0.58 -21.43 -8.91
CA ASN A 174 -1.00 -20.26 -8.12
C ASN A 174 -0.97 -18.97 -8.97
N VAL A 175 0.07 -18.79 -9.79
CA VAL A 175 0.19 -17.64 -10.71
C VAL A 175 -0.90 -17.67 -11.78
N TYR A 176 -1.21 -18.84 -12.37
CA TYR A 176 -2.26 -18.95 -13.38
C TYR A 176 -3.63 -18.62 -12.80
N GLN A 177 -3.95 -19.15 -11.62
CA GLN A 177 -5.20 -18.82 -10.93
C GLN A 177 -5.30 -17.32 -10.63
N PHE A 178 -4.20 -16.69 -10.23
CA PHE A 178 -4.16 -15.24 -10.01
C PHE A 178 -4.37 -14.45 -11.31
N LEU A 179 -3.70 -14.82 -12.40
CA LEU A 179 -3.85 -14.16 -13.71
C LEU A 179 -5.29 -14.26 -14.23
N GLU A 180 -5.91 -15.44 -14.09
CA GLU A 180 -7.31 -15.65 -14.47
C GLU A 180 -8.26 -14.72 -13.70
N ARG A 181 -8.09 -14.59 -12.37
CA ARG A 181 -8.88 -13.65 -11.55
C ARG A 181 -8.66 -12.19 -11.95
N CYS A 182 -7.46 -11.85 -12.40
CA CYS A 182 -7.12 -10.52 -12.89
C CYS A 182 -7.55 -10.27 -14.34
N TYR A 183 -8.22 -11.24 -15.00
CA TYR A 183 -8.57 -11.20 -16.41
C TYR A 183 -7.36 -11.00 -17.35
N HIS A 184 -6.19 -11.49 -16.92
CA HIS A 184 -4.96 -11.48 -17.72
C HIS A 184 -4.75 -12.82 -18.42
N PRO A 185 -4.34 -12.83 -19.70
CA PRO A 185 -4.11 -14.08 -20.43
C PRO A 185 -2.97 -14.87 -19.80
N ARG A 186 -3.20 -16.16 -19.56
CA ARG A 186 -2.15 -17.07 -19.11
C ARG A 186 -1.14 -17.34 -20.23
N PRO A 187 0.17 -17.41 -19.96
CA PRO A 187 1.14 -17.90 -20.93
C PRO A 187 0.89 -19.38 -21.24
N ALA A 188 1.33 -19.86 -22.39
CA ALA A 188 1.27 -21.28 -22.71
C ALA A 188 2.21 -22.07 -21.78
N ASP A 189 1.82 -23.29 -21.40
CA ASP A 189 2.57 -24.10 -20.42
C ASP A 189 4.03 -24.35 -20.87
N GLN A 190 4.26 -24.47 -22.18
CA GLN A 190 5.59 -24.63 -22.79
C GLN A 190 6.50 -23.38 -22.71
N ASP A 191 5.92 -22.21 -22.43
CA ASP A 191 6.65 -20.94 -22.26
C ASP A 191 6.94 -20.66 -20.79
N TRP A 192 6.23 -21.30 -19.86
CA TRP A 192 6.41 -21.11 -18.42
C TRP A 192 7.84 -21.38 -17.96
N GLN A 193 8.41 -22.54 -18.32
CA GLN A 193 9.77 -22.89 -17.91
C GLN A 193 10.79 -21.88 -18.43
N ARG A 194 10.64 -21.46 -19.69
CA ARG A 194 11.50 -20.44 -20.30
C ARG A 194 11.38 -19.08 -19.59
N LEU A 195 10.18 -18.71 -19.14
CA LEU A 195 9.95 -17.49 -18.37
C LEU A 195 10.61 -17.56 -16.98
N ILE A 196 10.46 -18.68 -16.28
CA ILE A 196 11.08 -18.90 -14.96
C ILE A 196 12.61 -18.85 -15.07
N ASP A 197 13.19 -19.61 -15.98
CA ASP A 197 14.64 -19.70 -16.14
C ASP A 197 15.27 -18.35 -16.54
N SER A 198 14.55 -17.51 -17.29
CA SER A 198 15.03 -16.18 -17.68
C SER A 198 14.79 -15.10 -16.64
N SER A 199 13.79 -15.27 -15.77
CA SER A 199 13.35 -14.24 -14.81
C SER A 199 13.88 -14.45 -13.40
N ILE A 200 14.09 -15.71 -12.99
CA ILE A 200 14.51 -16.07 -11.63
C ILE A 200 15.98 -16.46 -11.65
N LYS A 201 16.80 -15.52 -11.16
CA LYS A 201 18.25 -15.69 -11.00
C LYS A 201 18.58 -16.05 -9.56
N SER A 202 18.53 -17.34 -9.25
CA SER A 202 18.77 -17.84 -7.88
C SER A 202 20.18 -17.52 -7.38
N GLU A 203 21.15 -17.35 -8.29
CA GLU A 203 22.52 -16.94 -8.04
C GLU A 203 22.66 -15.50 -7.49
N LEU A 204 21.63 -14.65 -7.65
CA LEU A 204 21.61 -13.31 -7.07
C LEU A 204 21.14 -13.31 -5.60
N ASN A 205 20.87 -14.47 -5.00
CA ASN A 205 20.50 -14.57 -3.59
C ASN A 205 21.72 -14.35 -2.66
N ARG A 206 22.04 -13.09 -2.38
CA ARG A 206 23.22 -12.68 -1.59
C ARG A 206 23.09 -12.90 -0.07
N SER A 207 21.96 -13.41 0.43
CA SER A 207 21.69 -13.48 1.88
C SER A 207 22.48 -14.54 2.64
N ASN A 208 23.00 -15.58 1.99
CA ASN A 208 23.75 -16.65 2.67
C ASN A 208 25.21 -16.26 3.04
N ALA A 209 25.79 -15.24 2.41
CA ALA A 209 27.21 -14.92 2.60
C ALA A 209 27.51 -14.14 3.90
N VAL A 210 26.50 -13.53 4.54
CA VAL A 210 26.69 -12.59 5.66
C VAL A 210 26.45 -13.23 7.04
N LEU A 211 25.90 -14.45 7.09
CA LEU A 211 25.71 -15.20 8.35
C LEU A 211 27.05 -15.61 9.00
N MET A 212 28.16 -15.63 8.25
CA MET A 212 29.46 -16.07 8.76
C MET A 212 30.20 -15.01 9.60
N SER A 213 29.66 -13.79 9.76
CA SER A 213 30.26 -12.72 10.58
C SER A 213 29.56 -12.50 11.93
N GLU A 214 28.96 -13.56 12.48
CA GLU A 214 28.13 -13.60 13.70
C GLU A 214 28.76 -13.00 14.97
N SER A 215 30.07 -12.78 15.03
CA SER A 215 30.76 -12.52 16.30
C SER A 215 30.61 -11.10 16.87
N ARG A 216 29.89 -10.17 16.23
CA ARG A 216 29.85 -8.74 16.66
C ARG A 216 28.50 -8.04 16.62
N LEU A 217 27.46 -8.64 16.04
CA LEU A 217 26.16 -7.97 15.90
C LEU A 217 25.27 -8.30 17.10
N ARG A 218 24.83 -7.27 17.83
CA ARG A 218 23.86 -7.43 18.91
C ARG A 218 22.50 -7.71 18.29
N VAL A 219 21.90 -8.86 18.63
CA VAL A 219 20.56 -9.25 18.18
C VAL A 219 19.72 -9.57 19.41
N ASN A 220 18.51 -9.00 19.48
CA ASN A 220 17.54 -9.34 20.50
C ASN A 220 16.98 -10.74 20.20
N THR A 221 17.36 -11.73 21.01
CA THR A 221 16.97 -13.13 20.81
C THR A 221 15.45 -13.35 20.88
N SER A 222 14.75 -12.59 21.73
CA SER A 222 13.28 -12.69 21.84
C SER A 222 12.60 -12.20 20.56
N LEU A 223 13.07 -11.08 20.01
CA LEU A 223 12.58 -10.54 18.74
C LEU A 223 12.89 -11.48 17.57
N LEU A 224 14.12 -11.98 17.47
CA LEU A 224 14.52 -12.91 16.42
C LEU A 224 13.68 -14.20 16.46
N ASN A 225 13.53 -14.80 17.64
CA ASN A 225 12.71 -16.00 17.82
C ASN A 225 11.25 -15.75 17.45
N CYS A 226 10.70 -14.58 17.81
CA CYS A 226 9.34 -14.18 17.43
C CYS A 226 9.19 -14.11 15.90
N CYS A 227 10.14 -13.46 15.21
CA CYS A 227 10.12 -13.37 13.75
C CYS A 227 10.24 -14.75 13.09
N GLN A 228 11.20 -15.56 13.55
CA GLN A 228 11.47 -16.89 13.01
C GLN A 228 10.25 -17.82 13.17
N GLN A 229 9.63 -17.84 14.35
CA GLN A 229 8.43 -18.66 14.58
C GLN A 229 7.26 -18.28 13.67
N ARG A 230 7.04 -16.97 13.43
CA ARG A 230 6.00 -16.51 12.50
C ARG A 230 6.29 -16.96 11.07
N TYR A 231 7.54 -16.85 10.63
CA TYR A 231 7.98 -17.35 9.33
C TYR A 231 7.75 -18.85 9.19
N ASP A 232 8.29 -19.65 10.11
CA ASP A 232 8.23 -21.12 10.05
C ASP A 232 6.79 -21.64 10.09
N ARG A 233 5.93 -21.05 10.94
CA ARG A 233 4.50 -21.41 11.00
C ARG A 233 3.78 -21.12 9.68
N THR A 234 4.06 -19.96 9.09
CA THR A 234 3.47 -19.59 7.80
C THR A 234 3.85 -20.57 6.70
N LEU A 235 5.13 -20.96 6.61
CA LEU A 235 5.58 -21.92 5.58
C LEU A 235 5.17 -23.38 5.85
N ALA A 236 4.96 -23.74 7.12
CA ALA A 236 4.48 -25.08 7.48
C ALA A 236 2.99 -25.30 7.17
N ALA A 237 2.23 -24.23 6.96
CA ALA A 237 0.81 -24.31 6.63
C ALA A 237 0.56 -24.76 5.18
N THR A 238 -0.61 -25.37 4.95
CA THR A 238 -1.10 -25.70 3.60
C THR A 238 -1.68 -24.49 2.89
N ASP A 239 -2.30 -23.58 3.63
CA ASP A 239 -2.80 -22.29 3.16
C ASP A 239 -1.90 -21.17 3.71
N TRP A 240 -0.86 -20.84 2.95
CA TRP A 240 0.12 -19.84 3.36
C TRP A 240 -0.47 -18.46 3.57
N LEU A 241 -1.46 -18.07 2.77
CA LEU A 241 -2.05 -16.74 2.83
C LEU A 241 -2.86 -16.57 4.12
N ASN A 242 -3.74 -17.53 4.42
CA ASN A 242 -4.56 -17.46 5.62
C ASN A 242 -3.69 -17.54 6.90
N GLU A 243 -2.67 -18.41 6.90
CA GLU A 243 -1.77 -18.49 8.04
C GLU A 243 -0.91 -17.24 8.20
N PHE A 244 -0.45 -16.63 7.10
CA PHE A 244 0.24 -15.34 7.14
C PHE A 244 -0.63 -14.27 7.79
N VAL A 245 -1.89 -14.11 7.33
CA VAL A 245 -2.82 -13.13 7.90
C VAL A 245 -3.04 -13.37 9.39
N ASN A 246 -3.18 -14.64 9.81
CA ASN A 246 -3.31 -15.00 11.22
C ASN A 246 -2.06 -14.62 12.03
N GLN A 247 -0.86 -15.02 11.57
CA GLN A 247 0.40 -14.73 12.24
C GLN A 247 0.65 -13.24 12.38
N PHE A 248 0.21 -12.42 11.42
CA PHE A 248 0.41 -10.97 11.37
C PHE A 248 -0.84 -10.16 11.72
N SER A 249 -1.79 -10.74 12.45
CA SER A 249 -3.00 -10.04 12.92
C SER A 249 -2.74 -9.04 14.06
N ASN A 250 -1.58 -9.12 14.71
CA ASN A 250 -1.19 -8.26 15.83
C ASN A 250 0.32 -8.01 15.89
N LEU A 251 0.68 -6.88 16.51
CA LEU A 251 2.07 -6.56 16.85
C LEU A 251 2.47 -7.24 18.18
N PRO A 252 3.54 -8.04 18.18
CA PRO A 252 3.97 -8.76 19.37
C PRO A 252 4.77 -7.86 20.31
N ARG A 253 4.75 -8.17 21.61
CA ARG A 253 5.43 -7.39 22.66
C ARG A 253 6.92 -7.11 22.39
N PRO A 254 7.74 -8.08 21.93
CA PRO A 254 9.15 -7.83 21.61
C PRO A 254 9.37 -6.73 20.59
N VAL A 255 8.45 -6.51 19.65
CA VAL A 255 8.52 -5.40 18.68
C VAL A 255 8.28 -4.08 19.38
N LEU A 256 7.26 -4.00 20.25
CA LEU A 256 6.95 -2.76 20.97
C LEU A 256 8.10 -2.33 21.89
N ASP A 257 8.76 -3.29 22.54
CA ASP A 257 9.91 -3.01 23.39
C ASP A 257 11.12 -2.52 22.56
N GLU A 258 11.39 -3.16 21.42
CA GLU A 258 12.52 -2.79 20.55
C GLU A 258 12.28 -1.48 19.80
N VAL A 259 11.05 -1.19 19.41
CA VAL A 259 10.65 0.08 18.77
C VAL A 259 10.99 1.28 19.66
N VAL A 260 10.80 1.16 20.98
CA VAL A 260 11.19 2.20 21.94
C VAL A 260 12.72 2.27 22.07
N TYR A 261 13.39 1.12 22.12
CA TYR A 261 14.84 1.03 22.31
C TYR A 261 15.63 1.60 21.12
N GLU A 262 15.24 1.23 19.90
CA GLU A 262 15.86 1.64 18.64
C GLU A 262 15.32 3.00 18.14
N GLN A 263 14.43 3.66 18.90
CA GLN A 263 13.79 4.93 18.53
C GLN A 263 13.06 4.87 17.16
N ILE A 264 12.45 3.72 16.86
CA ILE A 264 11.65 3.46 15.64
C ILE A 264 10.18 3.89 15.87
N VAL A 265 9.99 4.90 16.71
CA VAL A 265 8.75 5.65 16.74
C VAL A 265 9.12 7.01 16.21
N LEU A 266 8.25 7.56 15.38
CA LEU A 266 8.21 9.00 15.26
C LEU A 266 8.04 9.50 16.70
N GLU A 267 9.07 10.15 17.26
CA GLU A 267 8.80 11.18 18.25
C GLU A 267 7.60 11.90 17.67
N ALA A 268 6.48 11.89 18.39
CA ALA A 268 5.39 12.73 18.00
C ALA A 268 6.06 14.09 17.95
N LYS A 269 6.44 14.54 16.74
CA LYS A 269 6.50 15.94 16.45
C LYS A 269 5.17 16.34 17.02
N SER A 270 5.21 17.15 18.05
CA SER A 270 4.20 18.15 18.22
C SER A 270 4.11 18.87 16.88
N VAL A 271 3.50 18.23 15.87
CA VAL A 271 2.51 18.85 15.03
C VAL A 271 1.76 19.64 16.06
N GLU A 272 2.02 20.94 16.09
CA GLU A 272 1.55 21.81 17.14
C GLU A 272 0.08 21.51 17.25
N PHE A 273 -0.31 20.71 18.25
CA PHE A 273 -1.70 20.33 18.43
C PHE A 273 -2.51 21.61 18.52
N LYS A 274 -1.86 22.66 19.05
CA LYS A 274 -2.20 24.05 18.92
C LYS A 274 -2.51 24.51 17.50
N SER A 275 -1.58 24.50 16.54
CA SER A 275 -1.85 24.90 15.14
C SER A 275 -3.03 24.16 14.50
N VAL A 276 -3.17 22.85 14.76
CA VAL A 276 -4.32 22.06 14.25
C VAL A 276 -5.62 22.44 14.96
N CYS A 277 -5.59 22.62 16.28
CA CYS A 277 -6.73 23.10 17.05
C CYS A 277 -7.13 24.53 16.67
N ASP A 278 -6.16 25.42 16.46
CA ASP A 278 -6.35 26.80 16.05
C ASP A 278 -7.02 26.84 14.66
N GLN A 279 -6.58 26.00 13.73
CA GLN A 279 -7.23 25.87 12.42
C GLN A 279 -8.65 25.31 12.53
N LEU A 280 -8.87 24.31 13.38
CA LEU A 280 -10.22 23.76 13.62
C LEU A 280 -11.15 24.77 14.29
N GLU A 281 -10.64 25.63 15.17
CA GLU A 281 -11.39 26.72 15.78
C GLU A 281 -11.77 27.78 14.73
N ILE A 282 -10.86 28.13 13.82
CA ILE A 282 -11.14 29.04 12.69
C ILE A 282 -12.23 28.44 11.79
N ASP A 283 -12.10 27.16 11.42
CA ASP A 283 -13.06 26.48 10.56
C ASP A 283 -14.45 26.38 11.23
N LEU A 284 -14.48 26.14 12.55
CA LEU A 284 -15.71 26.10 13.34
C LEU A 284 -16.40 27.47 13.37
N LEU A 285 -15.65 28.55 13.55
CA LEU A 285 -16.18 29.92 13.54
C LEU A 285 -16.76 30.27 12.17
N ALA A 286 -16.05 29.94 11.07
CA ALA A 286 -16.55 30.15 9.72
C ALA A 286 -17.87 29.38 9.46
N LEU A 287 -17.94 28.12 9.91
CA LEU A 287 -19.16 27.30 9.83
C LEU A 287 -20.32 27.89 10.65
N GLN A 288 -20.04 28.47 11.82
CA GLN A 288 -21.06 29.12 12.65
C GLN A 288 -21.59 30.41 11.99
N GLU A 289 -20.73 31.20 11.36
CA GLU A 289 -21.14 32.37 10.58
C GLU A 289 -22.04 31.97 9.39
N ASP A 290 -21.61 30.98 8.61
CA ASP A 290 -22.40 30.45 7.49
C ASP A 290 -23.77 29.92 7.94
N TYR A 291 -23.80 29.17 9.05
CA TYR A 291 -25.04 28.70 9.65
C TYR A 291 -25.94 29.87 10.08
N SER A 292 -25.39 30.91 10.70
CA SER A 292 -26.14 32.09 11.13
C SER A 292 -26.74 32.85 9.94
N LEU A 293 -25.99 33.01 8.86
CA LEU A 293 -26.45 33.64 7.63
C LEU A 293 -27.56 32.83 6.97
N LEU A 294 -27.39 31.51 6.89
CA LEU A 294 -28.38 30.62 6.32
C LEU A 294 -29.67 30.60 7.17
N ASN A 295 -29.53 30.62 8.49
CA ASN A 295 -30.65 30.67 9.42
C ASN A 295 -31.40 32.01 9.33
N HIS A 296 -30.69 33.15 9.20
CA HIS A 296 -31.31 34.44 8.92
C HIS A 296 -32.08 34.43 7.61
N LYS A 297 -31.49 33.92 6.52
CA LYS A 297 -32.19 33.75 5.23
C LYS A 297 -33.42 32.86 5.37
N TYR A 298 -33.32 31.77 6.13
CA TYR A 298 -34.45 30.89 6.40
C TYR A 298 -35.58 31.61 7.15
N LEU A 299 -35.26 32.38 8.19
CA LEU A 299 -36.22 33.18 8.93
C LEU A 299 -36.85 34.29 8.08
N ASP A 300 -36.07 34.97 7.25
CA ASP A 300 -36.58 35.97 6.29
C ASP A 300 -37.53 35.34 5.28
N ILE A 301 -37.20 34.15 4.78
CA ILE A 301 -38.12 33.38 3.92
C ILE A 301 -39.39 33.06 4.69
N GLN A 302 -39.32 32.58 5.94
CA GLN A 302 -40.50 32.28 6.75
C GLN A 302 -41.37 33.51 7.05
N ALA A 303 -40.74 34.65 7.34
CA ALA A 303 -41.41 35.91 7.66
C ALA A 303 -41.96 36.63 6.42
N SER A 304 -41.37 36.37 5.24
CA SER A 304 -41.86 36.91 3.97
C SER A 304 -43.27 36.42 3.69
N THR A 305 -44.23 37.34 3.65
CA THR A 305 -45.62 37.04 3.27
C THR A 305 -45.75 36.68 1.79
N SER A 306 -44.68 36.88 0.99
CA SER A 306 -44.68 36.62 -0.45
C SER A 306 -44.91 35.15 -0.79
N TRP A 307 -44.33 34.18 -0.06
CA TRP A 307 -44.61 32.77 -0.34
C TRP A 307 -46.03 32.35 0.10
N ARG A 308 -46.55 32.96 1.18
CA ARG A 308 -47.94 32.75 1.64
C ARG A 308 -48.97 33.34 0.68
N MET A 309 -48.65 34.45 0.01
CA MET A 309 -49.51 35.04 -1.02
C MET A 309 -49.36 34.35 -2.38
N MET A 310 -48.14 33.91 -2.74
CA MET A 310 -47.86 33.28 -4.03
C MET A 310 -48.23 31.80 -4.07
N ALA A 311 -48.32 31.08 -2.93
CA ALA A 311 -48.75 29.68 -2.92
C ALA A 311 -50.22 29.49 -3.35
N PRO A 312 -51.20 30.28 -2.86
CA PRO A 312 -52.57 30.30 -3.39
C PRO A 312 -52.62 30.73 -4.86
N VAL A 313 -51.84 31.74 -5.26
CA VAL A 313 -51.80 32.25 -6.64
C VAL A 313 -51.20 31.23 -7.61
N ARG A 314 -50.13 30.51 -7.22
CA ARG A 314 -49.58 29.38 -8.00
C ARG A 314 -50.59 28.25 -8.12
N SER A 315 -51.25 27.89 -7.03
CA SER A 315 -52.32 26.86 -7.02
C SER A 315 -53.50 27.25 -7.91
N LEU A 316 -53.88 28.53 -7.95
CA LEU A 316 -54.90 29.07 -8.86
C LEU A 316 -54.42 29.06 -10.32
N MET A 317 -53.19 29.52 -10.60
CA MET A 317 -52.61 29.49 -11.95
C MET A 317 -52.49 28.06 -12.50
N ASP A 318 -52.11 27.09 -11.67
CA ASP A 318 -52.04 25.68 -12.06
C ASP A 318 -53.45 25.09 -12.32
N ARG A 319 -54.49 25.53 -11.59
CA ARG A 319 -55.89 25.15 -11.92
C ARG A 319 -56.38 25.76 -13.24
N PHE A 320 -55.97 26.98 -13.57
CA PHE A 320 -56.31 27.62 -14.85
C PHE A 320 -55.53 27.07 -16.04
N ARG A 321 -54.37 26.44 -15.81
CA ARG A 321 -53.63 25.70 -16.86
C ARG A 321 -54.39 24.48 -17.40
N PHE A 322 -55.37 23.94 -16.66
CA PHE A 322 -56.24 22.84 -17.09
C PHE A 322 -57.58 23.29 -17.70
N LEU A 323 -57.78 24.60 -17.90
CA LEU A 323 -58.98 25.17 -18.54
C LEU A 323 -58.68 25.80 -19.91
N ARG A 324 -57.64 25.33 -20.60
CA ARG A 324 -57.38 25.61 -22.02
C ARG A 324 -57.29 24.33 -22.81
#